data_AF-A0AB39S4X4-F1
#
_entry.id   AF-A0AB39S4X4-F1
#
_cell.length_a   1.000
_cell.length_b   1.000
_cell.length_c   1.000
_cell.angle_alpha   90.00
_cell.angle_beta   90.00
_cell.angle_gamma   90.00
#
_symmetry.space_group_name_H-M   'P 1'
#
loop_
_entity.id
_entity.type
_entity.pdbx_description
1 polymer ?
#
loop_
_entity_poly.entity_id
_entity_poly.type
_entity_poly.pdbx_seq_one_letter_code
_entity_poly.pdbx_strand_id
1 'polypeptide(L)'
;MRAQLARVDAVLVQAVIAAALSFAHLHDVASAAGQDGWKAWAYPVSVDLLLVAAWRRLRTGDAKAAGWCWFVIALVASLGANVATAGLLDPDQVPAWLRILVAGWPAVAFLGGTLLAHSAPAPREDTEDQEDAPEAVPELPAQPTSEPTPAPSAVSVPAALVEHARKVAAEHQTRTGAAIDTPTLRARLGVPAPMADAIAAQL
;
A
#
# COMPACT_ATOMS: atom_id res chain seq x y z
N MET A 1 23.51 18.88 4.97
CA MET A 1 23.42 17.40 5.09
C MET A 1 23.75 16.85 6.48
N ARG A 2 24.83 17.28 7.18
CA ARG A 2 25.22 16.71 8.50
C ARG A 2 24.16 16.82 9.61
N ALA A 3 23.38 17.90 9.65
CA ALA A 3 22.33 18.08 10.66
C ALA A 3 21.10 17.16 10.48
N GLN A 4 20.80 16.73 9.24
CA GLN A 4 19.75 15.75 8.99
C GLN A 4 20.22 14.33 9.35
N LEU A 5 21.48 13.98 9.04
CA LEU A 5 22.07 12.70 9.43
C LEU A 5 22.11 12.53 10.97
N ALA A 6 22.55 13.55 11.72
CA ALA A 6 22.61 13.49 13.18
C ALA A 6 21.23 13.44 13.88
N ARG A 7 20.19 14.08 13.30
CA ARG A 7 18.82 13.97 13.83
C ARG A 7 18.18 12.63 13.51
N VAL A 8 18.48 12.08 12.34
CA VAL A 8 18.03 10.73 11.97
C VAL A 8 18.62 9.70 12.93
N ASP A 9 19.87 9.84 13.37
CA ASP A 9 20.45 8.94 14.39
C ASP A 9 19.73 9.03 15.75
N ALA A 10 19.55 10.23 16.31
CA ALA A 10 18.94 10.36 17.63
C ALA A 10 17.45 9.94 17.66
N VAL A 11 16.67 10.33 16.65
CA VAL A 11 15.24 9.97 16.56
C VAL A 11 15.07 8.49 16.25
N LEU A 12 15.92 7.91 15.40
CA LEU A 12 15.89 6.47 15.12
C LEU A 12 16.24 5.66 16.37
N VAL A 13 17.28 6.06 17.10
CA VAL A 13 17.64 5.42 18.38
C VAL A 13 16.46 5.52 19.37
N GLN A 14 15.85 6.70 19.50
CA GLN A 14 14.67 6.87 20.36
C GLN A 14 13.49 6.00 19.90
N ALA A 15 13.24 5.89 18.60
CA ALA A 15 12.17 5.05 18.06
C ALA A 15 12.40 3.57 18.35
N VAL A 16 13.65 3.09 18.23
CA VAL A 16 14.03 1.71 18.57
C VAL A 16 13.85 1.44 20.06
N ILE A 17 14.29 2.35 20.93
CA ILE A 17 14.10 2.23 22.38
C ILE A 17 12.60 2.21 22.72
N ALA A 18 11.83 3.14 22.17
CA ALA A 18 10.39 3.21 22.40
C ALA A 18 9.66 1.95 21.91
N ALA A 19 10.03 1.44 20.74
CA ALA A 19 9.50 0.18 20.20
C ALA A 19 9.86 -0.99 21.13
N ALA A 20 11.12 -1.13 21.55
CA ALA A 20 11.55 -2.22 22.43
C ALA A 20 10.83 -2.22 23.79
N LEU A 21 10.62 -1.04 24.38
CA LEU A 21 9.87 -0.91 25.65
C LEU A 21 8.39 -1.25 25.46
N SER A 22 7.75 -0.71 24.42
CA SER A 22 6.34 -1.03 24.14
C SER A 22 6.13 -2.49 23.76
N PHE A 23 7.10 -3.10 23.07
CA PHE A 23 7.10 -4.50 22.69
C PHE A 23 6.95 -5.40 23.91
N ALA A 24 7.73 -5.15 24.97
CA ALA A 24 7.65 -5.93 26.21
C ALA A 24 6.28 -5.77 26.88
N HIS A 25 5.76 -4.55 26.98
CA HIS A 25 4.44 -4.31 27.58
C HIS A 25 3.30 -4.95 26.80
N LEU A 26 3.35 -4.94 25.47
CA LEU A 26 2.38 -5.62 24.61
C LEU A 26 2.42 -7.14 24.79
N HIS A 27 3.62 -7.71 24.91
CA HIS A 27 3.80 -9.13 25.23
C HIS A 27 3.19 -9.46 26.60
N ASP A 28 3.42 -8.64 27.62
CA ASP A 28 2.94 -8.88 28.98
C ASP A 28 1.42 -8.80 29.04
N VAL A 29 0.82 -7.82 28.36
CA VAL A 29 -0.64 -7.72 28.22
C VAL A 29 -1.22 -8.92 27.47
N ALA A 30 -0.56 -9.39 26.41
CA ALA A 30 -1.01 -10.56 25.67
C ALA A 30 -0.94 -11.83 26.53
N SER A 31 0.15 -12.01 27.27
CA SER A 31 0.33 -13.14 28.20
C SER A 31 -0.71 -13.10 29.30
N ALA A 32 -0.91 -11.95 29.95
CA ALA A 32 -1.94 -11.77 30.98
C ALA A 32 -3.37 -12.02 30.45
N ALA A 33 -3.62 -11.73 29.17
CA ALA A 33 -4.89 -12.04 28.52
C ALA A 33 -5.09 -13.54 28.19
N GLY A 34 -4.09 -14.38 28.44
CA GLY A 34 -4.09 -15.83 28.20
C GLY A 34 -3.58 -16.23 26.81
N GLN A 35 -2.78 -15.40 26.15
CA GLN A 35 -2.16 -15.69 24.85
C GLN A 35 -0.72 -16.18 25.00
N ASP A 36 -0.49 -17.22 25.78
CA ASP A 36 0.84 -17.62 26.23
C ASP A 36 1.78 -18.15 25.13
N GLY A 37 3.08 -18.19 25.48
CA GLY A 37 4.13 -18.77 24.65
C GLY A 37 4.37 -17.95 23.38
N TRP A 38 4.57 -18.62 22.24
CA TRP A 38 4.90 -17.96 20.97
C TRP A 38 3.82 -16.97 20.49
N LYS A 39 2.56 -17.15 20.91
CA LYS A 39 1.45 -16.28 20.52
C LYS A 39 1.63 -14.88 21.08
N ALA A 40 2.01 -14.74 22.36
CA ALA A 40 2.26 -13.45 23.01
C ALA A 40 3.27 -12.60 22.26
N TRP A 41 4.31 -13.22 21.69
CA TRP A 41 5.34 -12.53 20.90
C TRP A 41 4.85 -12.05 19.53
N ALA A 42 3.81 -12.66 18.97
CA ALA A 42 3.25 -12.24 17.68
C ALA A 42 2.48 -10.91 17.78
N TYR A 43 1.91 -10.61 18.95
CA TYR A 43 1.16 -9.38 19.21
C TYR A 43 1.97 -8.11 18.96
N PRO A 44 3.09 -7.88 19.66
CA PRO A 44 3.87 -6.66 19.46
C PRO A 44 4.41 -6.54 18.03
N VAL A 45 4.84 -7.65 17.41
CA VAL A 45 5.27 -7.65 15.99
C VAL A 45 4.16 -7.15 15.07
N SER A 46 2.92 -7.62 15.27
CA SER A 46 1.79 -7.19 14.44
C SER A 46 1.45 -5.70 14.62
N VAL A 47 1.57 -5.15 15.83
CA VAL A 47 1.36 -3.73 16.13
C VAL A 47 2.43 -2.88 15.44
N ASP A 48 3.70 -3.30 15.54
CA ASP A 48 4.83 -2.58 14.93
C ASP A 48 4.72 -2.57 13.40
N LEU A 49 4.39 -3.72 12.79
CA LEU A 49 4.18 -3.80 11.34
C LEU A 49 3.02 -2.90 10.88
N LEU A 50 1.95 -2.84 11.66
CA LEU A 50 0.82 -1.95 11.37
C LEU A 50 1.23 -0.47 11.47
N LEU A 51 2.00 -0.10 12.51
CA LEU A 51 2.51 1.26 12.70
C LEU A 51 3.43 1.66 11.54
N VAL A 52 4.33 0.78 11.13
CA VAL A 52 5.25 0.97 10.00
C VAL A 52 4.50 1.09 8.67
N ALA A 53 3.50 0.24 8.44
CA ALA A 53 2.66 0.30 7.24
C ALA A 53 1.87 1.61 7.18
N ALA A 54 1.27 2.02 8.30
CA ALA A 54 0.50 3.25 8.42
C ALA A 54 1.40 4.48 8.22
N TRP A 55 2.57 4.51 8.85
CA TRP A 55 3.57 5.57 8.67
C TRP A 55 4.03 5.69 7.23
N ARG A 56 4.33 4.55 6.57
CA ARG A 56 4.71 4.53 5.16
C ARG A 56 3.62 5.18 4.30
N ARG A 57 2.35 4.85 4.55
CA ARG A 57 1.20 5.43 3.84
C ARG A 57 1.07 6.94 4.07
N LEU A 58 1.28 7.40 5.30
CA LEU A 58 1.29 8.83 5.63
C LEU A 58 2.42 9.59 4.91
N ARG A 59 3.57 8.95 4.73
CA ARG A 59 4.75 9.53 4.03
C ARG A 59 4.58 9.59 2.52
N THR A 60 3.91 8.60 1.91
CA THR A 60 3.66 8.59 0.46
C THR A 60 2.56 9.55 0.03
N GLY A 61 1.71 10.00 0.94
CA GLY A 61 0.66 11.00 0.65
C GLY A 61 -0.65 10.43 0.10
N ASP A 62 -0.66 9.18 -0.37
CA ASP A 62 -1.85 8.48 -0.82
C ASP A 62 -2.74 8.01 0.35
N ALA A 63 -4.05 8.23 0.24
CA ALA A 63 -5.05 7.83 1.24
C ALA A 63 -4.66 8.20 2.70
N LYS A 64 -4.26 9.46 2.93
CA LYS A 64 -3.84 9.97 4.26
C LYS A 64 -4.85 9.67 5.36
N ALA A 65 -6.16 9.69 5.07
CA ALA A 65 -7.19 9.38 6.05
C ALA A 65 -7.06 7.95 6.58
N ALA A 66 -6.90 6.96 5.68
CA ALA A 66 -6.69 5.56 6.06
C ALA A 66 -5.35 5.38 6.79
N GLY A 67 -4.28 6.02 6.31
CA GLY A 67 -2.99 6.04 6.99
C GLY A 67 -3.08 6.55 8.42
N TRP A 68 -3.78 7.67 8.64
CA TRP A 68 -3.98 8.25 9.96
C TRP A 68 -4.85 7.37 10.86
N CYS A 69 -5.97 6.86 10.33
CA CYS A 69 -6.87 5.98 11.07
C CYS A 69 -6.11 4.77 11.65
N TRP A 70 -5.37 4.06 10.81
CA TRP A 70 -4.60 2.89 11.23
C TRP A 70 -3.40 3.23 12.10
N PHE A 71 -2.75 4.38 11.88
CA PHE A 71 -1.67 4.86 12.74
C PHE A 71 -2.18 5.12 14.17
N VAL A 72 -3.34 5.76 14.31
CA VAL A 72 -3.95 6.02 15.62
C VAL A 72 -4.36 4.71 16.31
N ILE A 73 -4.94 3.75 15.59
CA ILE A 73 -5.29 2.43 16.15
C ILE A 73 -4.05 1.73 16.70
N ALA A 74 -2.97 1.65 15.92
CA ALA A 74 -1.72 1.03 16.34
C ALA A 74 -1.09 1.77 17.53
N LEU A 75 -1.11 3.10 17.51
CA LEU A 75 -0.58 3.93 18.60
C LEU A 75 -1.38 3.75 19.90
N VAL A 76 -2.71 3.68 19.83
CA VAL A 76 -3.56 3.42 21.00
C VAL A 76 -3.32 2.01 21.56
N ALA A 77 -3.12 1.00 20.71
CA ALA A 77 -2.78 -0.34 21.17
C ALA A 77 -1.43 -0.36 21.91
N SER A 78 -0.40 0.24 21.31
CA SER A 78 0.95 0.35 21.90
C SER A 78 0.96 1.14 23.21
N LEU A 79 0.32 2.32 23.24
CA LEU A 79 0.23 3.14 24.46
C LEU A 79 -0.65 2.49 25.52
N GLY A 80 -1.76 1.87 25.11
CA GLY A 80 -2.68 1.16 25.98
C GLY A 80 -1.99 0.03 26.74
N ALA A 81 -1.07 -0.68 26.09
CA ALA A 81 -0.26 -1.71 26.74
C ALA A 81 0.65 -1.13 27.82
N ASN A 82 1.35 -0.03 27.53
CA ASN A 82 2.21 0.65 28.51
C ASN A 82 1.41 1.09 29.74
N VAL A 83 0.23 1.69 29.52
CA VAL A 83 -0.67 2.14 30.60
C VAL A 83 -1.18 0.95 31.41
N ALA A 84 -1.62 -0.12 30.73
CA ALA A 84 -2.07 -1.35 31.35
C ALA A 84 -1.04 -1.92 32.33
N THR A 85 0.23 -1.98 31.92
CA THR A 85 1.33 -2.49 32.74
C THR A 85 1.85 -1.51 33.79
N ALA A 86 1.43 -0.23 33.77
CA ALA A 86 1.86 0.78 34.74
C ALA A 86 1.18 0.65 36.12
N GLY A 87 0.66 -0.54 36.45
CA GLY A 87 -0.06 -0.82 37.70
C GLY A 87 -1.58 -0.65 37.62
N LEU A 88 -2.15 -0.43 36.43
CA LEU A 88 -3.60 -0.37 36.23
C LEU A 88 -4.24 -1.76 36.03
N LEU A 89 -3.47 -2.77 35.63
CA LEU A 89 -3.94 -4.13 35.49
C LEU A 89 -3.35 -5.04 36.56
N ASP A 90 -4.24 -5.83 37.17
CA ASP A 90 -3.87 -7.03 37.92
C ASP A 90 -3.72 -8.19 36.91
N PRO A 91 -2.50 -8.75 36.71
CA PRO A 91 -2.26 -9.80 35.74
C PRO A 91 -2.99 -11.11 36.08
N ASP A 92 -3.34 -11.33 37.35
CA ASP A 92 -4.09 -12.52 37.77
C ASP A 92 -5.60 -12.37 37.50
N GLN A 93 -6.08 -11.13 37.27
CA GLN A 93 -7.48 -10.80 37.10
C GLN A 93 -7.73 -9.85 35.92
N VAL A 94 -7.31 -10.28 34.72
CA VAL A 94 -7.53 -9.48 33.51
C VAL A 94 -9.02 -9.41 33.15
N PRO A 95 -9.60 -8.21 33.00
CA PRO A 95 -11.01 -8.04 32.62
C PRO A 95 -11.36 -8.71 31.29
N ALA A 96 -12.56 -9.30 31.22
CA ALA A 96 -13.01 -10.04 30.03
C ALA A 96 -12.98 -9.19 28.74
N TRP A 97 -13.32 -7.91 28.81
CA TRP A 97 -13.29 -7.01 27.65
C TRP A 97 -11.87 -6.86 27.08
N LEU A 98 -10.85 -6.81 27.94
CA LEU A 98 -9.46 -6.69 27.51
C LEU A 98 -8.99 -7.99 26.85
N ARG A 99 -9.39 -9.14 27.41
CA ARG A 99 -9.11 -10.45 26.82
C ARG A 99 -9.72 -10.60 25.43
N ILE A 100 -10.95 -10.10 25.24
CA ILE A 100 -11.63 -10.08 23.93
C ILE A 100 -10.88 -9.17 22.95
N LEU A 101 -10.46 -7.97 23.37
CA LEU A 101 -9.70 -7.06 22.51
C LEU A 101 -8.38 -7.68 22.07
N VAL A 102 -7.61 -8.25 23.00
CA VAL A 102 -6.37 -8.96 22.68
C VAL A 102 -6.66 -10.16 21.78
N ALA A 103 -7.67 -10.99 22.07
CA ALA A 103 -8.00 -12.13 21.21
C ALA A 103 -8.42 -11.70 19.78
N GLY A 104 -9.11 -10.57 19.63
CA GLY A 104 -9.56 -10.04 18.34
C GLY A 104 -8.50 -9.28 17.55
N TRP A 105 -7.43 -8.83 18.20
CA TRP A 105 -6.40 -7.99 17.57
C TRP A 105 -5.80 -8.55 16.27
N PRO A 106 -5.47 -9.87 16.13
CA PRO A 106 -4.91 -10.38 14.89
C PRO A 106 -5.78 -10.12 13.65
N ALA A 107 -7.11 -10.18 13.78
CA ALA A 107 -8.03 -9.89 12.69
C ALA A 107 -8.02 -8.40 12.32
N VAL A 108 -7.97 -7.52 13.32
CA VAL A 108 -7.89 -6.06 13.13
C VAL A 108 -6.56 -5.67 12.47
N ALA A 109 -5.44 -6.24 12.94
CA ALA A 109 -4.12 -6.00 12.38
C ALA A 109 -4.03 -6.49 10.92
N PHE A 110 -4.64 -7.64 10.60
CA PHE A 110 -4.72 -8.13 9.23
C PHE A 110 -5.55 -7.23 8.33
N LEU A 111 -6.72 -6.77 8.80
CA LEU A 111 -7.56 -5.83 8.06
C LEU A 111 -6.79 -4.52 7.78
N GLY A 112 -6.13 -3.97 8.79
CA GLY A 112 -5.34 -2.75 8.62
C GLY A 112 -4.17 -2.93 7.70
N GLY A 113 -3.42 -4.01 7.86
CA GLY A 113 -2.31 -4.37 6.98
C GLY A 113 -2.75 -4.51 5.52
N THR A 114 -3.86 -5.22 5.26
CA THR A 114 -4.36 -5.41 3.90
C THR A 114 -4.88 -4.12 3.29
N LEU A 115 -5.63 -3.29 4.02
CA LEU A 115 -6.10 -1.99 3.53
C LEU A 115 -4.93 -1.04 3.24
N LEU A 116 -3.93 -0.96 4.12
CA LEU A 116 -2.77 -0.10 3.92
C LEU A 116 -1.87 -0.57 2.78
N ALA A 117 -1.76 -1.88 2.57
CA ALA A 117 -0.92 -2.46 1.51
C ALA A 117 -1.62 -2.52 0.14
N HIS A 118 -2.94 -2.69 0.11
CA HIS A 118 -3.70 -3.02 -1.12
C HIS A 118 -4.87 -2.07 -1.40
N SER A 119 -4.83 -0.82 -0.92
CA SER A 119 -5.79 0.19 -1.36
C SER A 119 -5.72 0.37 -2.88
N ALA A 120 -6.75 -0.07 -3.59
CA ALA A 120 -6.92 0.24 -5.01
C ALA A 120 -6.95 1.78 -5.17
N PRO A 121 -6.36 2.34 -6.24
CA PRO A 121 -6.60 3.74 -6.57
C PRO A 121 -8.11 3.93 -6.67
N ALA A 122 -8.66 4.82 -5.85
CA ALA A 122 -10.05 5.22 -6.05
C ALA A 122 -10.16 5.74 -7.49
N PRO A 123 -11.16 5.30 -8.28
CA PRO A 123 -11.56 6.05 -9.45
C PRO A 123 -11.74 7.49 -8.99
N ARG A 124 -11.04 8.43 -9.64
CA ARG A 124 -11.38 9.84 -9.50
C ARG A 124 -12.79 9.92 -10.06
N GLU A 125 -13.79 9.94 -9.18
CA GLU A 125 -15.04 10.57 -9.53
C GLU A 125 -14.68 12.03 -9.71
N ASP A 126 -14.49 12.40 -10.97
CA ASP A 126 -14.60 13.78 -11.40
C ASP A 126 -15.96 14.23 -10.89
N THR A 127 -15.93 14.92 -9.75
CA THR A 127 -17.06 15.72 -9.31
C THR A 127 -17.12 16.85 -10.31
N GLU A 128 -17.75 16.58 -11.46
CA GLU A 128 -18.24 17.62 -12.33
C GLU A 128 -19.13 18.48 -11.45
N ASP A 129 -18.68 19.72 -11.27
CA ASP A 129 -19.47 20.81 -10.75
C ASP A 129 -20.86 20.74 -11.37
N GLN A 130 -21.84 20.37 -10.56
CA GLN A 130 -23.24 20.48 -10.88
C GLN A 130 -23.59 21.98 -10.77
N GLU A 131 -23.04 22.76 -11.71
CA GLU A 131 -23.43 24.14 -11.95
C GLU A 131 -24.71 24.12 -12.80
N ASP A 132 -25.79 24.52 -12.15
CA ASP A 132 -27.13 24.75 -12.66
C ASP A 132 -27.10 25.59 -13.96
N ALA A 133 -27.50 25.01 -15.10
CA ALA A 133 -27.89 25.77 -16.30
C ALA A 133 -28.80 24.93 -17.23
N PRO A 134 -29.85 25.53 -17.82
CA PRO A 134 -31.03 24.81 -18.26
C PRO A 134 -30.96 24.20 -19.66
N GLU A 135 -31.85 23.22 -19.83
CA GLU A 135 -32.19 22.40 -20.99
C GLU A 135 -32.27 23.11 -22.35
N ALA A 136 -31.52 22.58 -23.33
CA ALA A 136 -31.73 22.83 -24.76
C ALA A 136 -31.43 21.56 -25.61
N VAL A 137 -32.54 21.06 -26.17
CA VAL A 137 -32.84 20.06 -27.21
C VAL A 137 -31.70 19.61 -28.18
N PRO A 138 -31.66 18.33 -28.62
CA PRO A 138 -30.52 17.72 -29.32
C PRO A 138 -30.55 17.89 -30.86
N GLU A 139 -29.38 18.17 -31.45
CA GLU A 139 -29.19 18.11 -32.91
C GLU A 139 -27.76 17.64 -33.28
N LEU A 140 -27.66 16.38 -33.76
CA LEU A 140 -26.60 15.90 -34.67
C LEU A 140 -27.05 16.29 -36.11
N PRO A 141 -26.20 16.40 -37.17
CA PRO A 141 -24.82 15.91 -37.31
C PRO A 141 -23.83 16.78 -38.16
N ALA A 142 -22.51 16.58 -38.02
CA ALA A 142 -21.50 16.53 -39.11
C ALA A 142 -20.04 16.50 -38.59
N GLN A 143 -19.28 15.47 -38.98
CA GLN A 143 -17.81 15.55 -39.19
C GLN A 143 -17.57 15.94 -40.67
N PRO A 144 -16.38 16.35 -41.16
CA PRO A 144 -15.04 16.35 -40.54
C PRO A 144 -14.22 17.65 -40.77
N THR A 145 -13.14 17.89 -40.01
CA THR A 145 -11.89 18.55 -40.50
C THR A 145 -10.75 18.30 -39.51
N SER A 146 -9.60 17.94 -40.06
CA SER A 146 -8.40 17.46 -39.39
C SER A 146 -7.60 18.55 -38.63
N GLU A 147 -6.95 18.06 -37.56
CA GLU A 147 -5.88 18.57 -36.70
C GLU A 147 -5.01 19.77 -37.14
N PRO A 148 -4.42 20.44 -36.13
CA PRO A 148 -2.98 20.41 -35.97
C PRO A 148 -2.55 19.64 -34.70
N THR A 149 -1.70 18.67 -34.96
CA THR A 149 -1.01 17.74 -34.08
C THR A 149 -0.41 18.38 -32.80
N PRO A 150 -0.68 17.82 -31.61
CA PRO A 150 0.21 17.91 -30.46
C PRO A 150 1.32 16.85 -30.60
N ALA A 151 2.56 17.26 -30.36
CA ALA A 151 3.76 16.44 -30.43
C ALA A 151 3.62 15.06 -29.75
N PRO A 152 4.23 13.99 -30.29
CA PRO A 152 4.12 12.67 -29.72
C PRO A 152 4.75 12.63 -28.32
N SER A 153 3.92 12.43 -27.31
CA SER A 153 4.36 12.02 -25.98
C SER A 153 5.23 10.79 -26.12
N ALA A 154 6.52 10.91 -25.86
CA ALA A 154 7.45 9.79 -25.83
C ALA A 154 6.91 8.76 -24.83
N VAL A 155 6.42 7.64 -25.35
CA VAL A 155 5.94 6.52 -24.56
C VAL A 155 7.14 5.98 -23.79
N SER A 156 7.26 6.32 -22.50
CA SER A 156 8.31 5.81 -21.63
C SER A 156 8.01 4.34 -21.32
N VAL A 157 8.58 3.45 -22.12
CA VAL A 157 8.44 2.00 -21.92
C VAL A 157 9.19 1.61 -20.63
N PRO A 158 8.52 1.05 -19.61
CA PRO A 158 9.20 0.62 -18.39
C PRO A 158 10.21 -0.51 -18.69
N ALA A 159 11.44 -0.41 -18.19
CA ALA A 159 12.51 -1.39 -18.47
C ALA A 159 12.14 -2.82 -18.09
N ALA A 160 11.36 -3.02 -17.02
CA ALA A 160 10.87 -4.33 -16.61
C ALA A 160 9.96 -4.99 -17.68
N LEU A 161 9.23 -4.17 -18.43
CA LEU A 161 8.31 -4.62 -19.47
C LEU A 161 9.07 -5.00 -20.76
N VAL A 162 10.17 -4.30 -21.07
CA VAL A 162 11.10 -4.68 -22.15
C VAL A 162 11.78 -6.02 -21.83
N GLU A 163 12.23 -6.24 -20.59
CA GLU A 163 12.87 -7.49 -20.20
C GLU A 163 11.90 -8.68 -20.24
N HIS A 164 10.66 -8.47 -19.81
CA HIS A 164 9.60 -9.47 -19.97
C HIS A 164 9.31 -9.75 -21.45
N ALA A 165 9.28 -8.72 -22.29
CA ALA A 165 9.07 -8.87 -23.74
C ALA A 165 10.20 -9.67 -24.40
N ARG A 166 11.47 -9.46 -24.01
CA ARG A 166 12.62 -10.26 -24.48
C ARG A 166 12.45 -11.73 -24.13
N LYS A 167 12.01 -12.03 -22.91
CA LYS A 167 11.76 -13.42 -22.48
C LYS A 167 10.66 -14.06 -23.34
N VAL A 168 9.57 -13.35 -23.59
CA VAL A 168 8.46 -13.83 -24.43
C VAL A 168 8.92 -14.05 -25.89
N ALA A 169 9.74 -13.14 -26.42
CA ALA A 169 10.29 -13.24 -27.77
C ALA A 169 11.23 -14.44 -27.92
N ALA A 170 12.15 -14.65 -26.97
CA ALA A 170 13.05 -15.79 -26.96
C ALA A 170 12.30 -17.13 -26.85
N GLU A 171 11.24 -17.19 -26.04
CA GLU A 171 10.40 -18.38 -25.92
C GLU A 171 9.62 -18.66 -27.21
N HIS A 172 9.12 -17.61 -27.87
CA HIS A 172 8.47 -17.74 -29.18
C HIS A 172 9.43 -18.31 -30.22
N GLN A 173 10.63 -17.72 -30.34
CA GLN A 173 11.63 -18.16 -31.31
C GLN A 173 12.09 -19.60 -31.06
N THR A 174 12.25 -20.01 -29.81
CA THR A 174 12.58 -21.40 -29.46
C THR A 174 11.47 -22.38 -29.89
N ARG A 175 10.20 -21.94 -29.81
CA ARG A 175 9.04 -22.80 -30.08
C ARG A 175 8.66 -22.86 -31.55
N THR A 176 8.79 -21.75 -32.28
CA THR A 176 8.29 -21.61 -33.67
C THR A 176 9.41 -21.44 -34.69
N GLY A 177 10.65 -21.20 -34.24
CA GLY A 177 11.79 -20.91 -35.11
C GLY A 177 11.79 -19.52 -35.74
N ALA A 178 10.76 -18.69 -35.48
CA ALA A 178 10.59 -17.37 -36.08
C ALA A 178 10.53 -16.26 -35.00
N ALA A 179 10.96 -15.06 -35.38
CA ALA A 179 10.79 -13.86 -34.56
C ALA A 179 9.30 -13.60 -34.30
N ILE A 180 8.97 -13.11 -33.09
CA ILE A 180 7.59 -12.81 -32.72
C ILE A 180 7.11 -11.53 -33.43
N ASP A 181 5.92 -11.58 -34.03
CA ASP A 181 5.31 -10.40 -34.65
C ASP A 181 4.69 -9.46 -33.60
N THR A 182 4.62 -8.17 -33.92
CA THR A 182 4.11 -7.13 -33.00
C THR A 182 2.66 -7.37 -32.55
N PRO A 183 1.71 -7.78 -33.43
CA PRO A 183 0.36 -8.17 -33.00
C PRO A 183 0.33 -9.32 -31.98
N THR A 184 1.14 -10.37 -32.17
CA THR A 184 1.27 -11.51 -31.25
C THR A 184 1.94 -11.11 -29.94
N LEU A 185 2.97 -10.26 -30.00
CA LEU A 185 3.63 -9.70 -28.81
C LEU A 185 2.65 -8.88 -27.96
N ARG A 186 1.83 -8.04 -28.62
CA ARG A 186 0.77 -7.26 -27.97
C ARG A 186 -0.23 -8.16 -27.25
N ALA A 187 -0.72 -9.20 -27.93
CA ALA A 187 -1.69 -10.13 -27.36
C ALA A 187 -1.15 -10.87 -26.13
N ARG A 188 0.16 -11.19 -26.11
CA ARG A 188 0.81 -11.86 -24.97
C ARG A 188 1.14 -10.94 -23.80
N LEU A 189 1.49 -9.68 -24.07
CA LEU A 189 1.83 -8.70 -23.03
C LEU A 189 0.61 -7.96 -22.47
N GLY A 190 -0.54 -7.98 -23.17
CA GLY A 190 -1.75 -7.29 -22.74
C GLY A 190 -1.62 -5.76 -22.75
N VAL A 191 -0.76 -5.21 -23.61
CA VAL A 191 -0.44 -3.78 -23.68
C VAL A 191 -1.13 -3.07 -24.86
N PRO A 192 -1.35 -1.75 -24.81
CA PRO A 192 -1.88 -0.98 -25.94
C PRO A 192 -0.98 -1.04 -27.18
N ALA A 193 -1.56 -0.88 -28.38
CA ALA A 193 -0.85 -0.90 -29.66
C ALA A 193 0.41 -0.01 -29.72
N PRO A 194 0.36 1.30 -29.35
CA PRO A 194 1.55 2.16 -29.42
C PRO A 194 2.67 1.72 -28.47
N MET A 195 2.34 1.03 -27.37
CA MET A 195 3.31 0.48 -26.43
C MET A 195 3.97 -0.78 -26.99
N ALA A 196 3.20 -1.66 -27.63
CA ALA A 196 3.74 -2.85 -28.30
C ALA A 196 4.71 -2.50 -29.42
N ASP A 197 4.39 -1.47 -30.22
CA ASP A 197 5.26 -0.98 -31.29
C ASP A 197 6.58 -0.43 -30.72
N ALA A 198 6.51 0.35 -29.63
CA ALA A 198 7.69 0.89 -28.96
C ALA A 198 8.58 -0.19 -28.33
N ILE A 199 7.99 -1.30 -27.87
CA ILE A 199 8.74 -2.46 -27.36
C ILE A 199 9.35 -3.27 -28.50
N ALA A 200 8.60 -3.53 -29.57
CA ALA A 200 9.07 -4.29 -30.72
C ALA A 200 10.27 -3.61 -31.40
N ALA A 201 10.35 -2.27 -31.37
CA ALA A 201 11.51 -1.52 -31.84
C ALA A 201 12.79 -1.69 -30.98
N GLN A 202 12.69 -2.31 -29.78
CA GLN A 202 13.79 -2.50 -28.82
C GLN A 202 14.20 -3.98 -28.63
N LEU A 203 13.55 -4.90 -29.35
CA LEU A 203 13.84 -6.34 -29.33
C LEU A 203 14.77 -6.73 -30.49
#